data_AF-A0A3M6UWR0-F1
#
_entry.id   AF-A0A3M6UWR0-F1
#
_cell.length_a   1.000
_cell.length_b   1.000
_cell.length_c   1.000
_cell.angle_alpha   90.00
_cell.angle_beta   90.00
_cell.angle_gamma   90.00
#
_symmetry.space_group_name_H-M   'P 1'
#
loop_
_entity.id
_entity.type
_entity.pdbx_description
1 polymer ?
#
loop_
_entity_poly.entity_id
_entity_poly.type
_entity_poly.pdbx_seq_one_letter_code
_entity_poly.pdbx_strand_id
1 'polypeptide(L)'
;MNEVYILISCPSHLPKEYQKILDARAVAYINVDRAGEGEIVMTLSPLLEQRALQTAKKVTAPQNISKTLYSMWKEKDSQQAGNQSNLSLFDRAGRGCFAFEYRIGVPCVDIAAFQPDQTSGNYPAHIPRRHSSETIKYYLTFAQLWLQMGFDIAGSVFTPFNVVRQAEAICRLVDDLSVKYSSLLRTNNITLEFLINATQELQAVANEFQRNLKTQDNKEHVVFSPTYFKSEAYTKFPGIMDSFYIANEQGKKKDWQRVQKQISVVIQAIRSAITILRP
;
A
#
# COMPACT_ATOMS: atom_id res chain seq x y z
N MET A 1 -12.03 -5.59 -18.04
CA MET A 1 -10.61 -5.19 -18.02
C MET A 1 -10.41 -4.29 -16.81
N ASN A 2 -9.60 -4.68 -15.82
CA ASN A 2 -9.17 -3.74 -14.79
C ASN A 2 -8.14 -2.82 -15.45
N GLU A 3 -8.59 -1.65 -15.89
CA GLU A 3 -7.69 -0.60 -16.36
C GLU A 3 -6.94 -0.07 -15.13
N VAL A 4 -5.68 -0.49 -14.99
CA VAL A 4 -4.77 0.11 -14.02
C VAL A 4 -4.32 1.44 -14.62
N TYR A 5 -4.92 2.52 -14.16
CA TYR A 5 -4.49 3.88 -14.52
C TYR A 5 -3.24 4.23 -13.73
N ILE A 6 -2.06 3.96 -14.30
CA ILE A 6 -0.80 4.54 -13.82
C ILE A 6 -0.74 5.96 -14.37
N LEU A 7 -1.18 6.94 -13.57
CA LEU A 7 -1.11 8.34 -13.98
C LEU A 7 0.33 8.83 -13.90
N ILE A 8 0.84 9.30 -15.03
CA ILE A 8 2.13 9.99 -15.15
C ILE A 8 1.79 11.46 -15.40
N SER A 9 1.25 12.17 -14.40
CA SER A 9 0.95 13.61 -14.55
C SER A 9 0.88 14.33 -13.21
N CYS A 10 1.16 15.64 -13.26
CA CYS A 10 1.18 16.53 -12.11
C CYS A 10 -0.20 16.57 -11.40
N PRO A 11 -0.26 16.36 -10.06
CA PRO A 11 -1.51 16.30 -9.31
C PRO A 11 -2.32 17.61 -9.32
N SER A 12 -1.72 18.74 -9.69
CA SER A 12 -2.39 20.05 -9.68
C SER A 12 -3.46 20.24 -10.75
N HIS A 13 -3.51 19.36 -11.77
CA HIS A 13 -4.40 19.51 -12.92
C HIS A 13 -5.16 18.23 -13.26
N LEU A 14 -5.63 17.46 -12.27
CA LEU A 14 -6.55 16.36 -12.55
C LEU A 14 -7.86 16.93 -13.13
N PRO A 15 -8.19 16.71 -14.42
CA PRO A 15 -9.41 17.25 -14.98
C PRO A 15 -10.62 16.60 -14.29
N LYS A 16 -11.63 17.40 -13.92
CA LYS A 16 -12.83 16.90 -13.20
C LYS A 16 -13.52 15.73 -13.92
N GLU A 17 -13.38 15.65 -15.23
CA GLU A 17 -13.94 14.57 -16.06
C GLU A 17 -13.35 13.19 -15.71
N TYR A 18 -12.08 13.11 -15.30
CA TYR A 18 -11.45 11.84 -14.90
C TYR A 18 -11.64 11.50 -13.42
N GLN A 19 -12.06 12.47 -12.59
CA GLN A 19 -12.22 12.25 -11.15
C GLN A 19 -13.17 11.09 -10.86
N LYS A 20 -14.35 11.05 -11.48
CA LYS A 20 -15.30 9.95 -11.27
C LYS A 20 -14.75 8.57 -11.65
N ILE A 21 -13.92 8.51 -12.71
CA ILE A 21 -13.31 7.26 -13.17
C ILE A 21 -12.23 6.83 -12.17
N LEU A 22 -11.41 7.77 -11.73
CA LEU A 22 -10.30 7.51 -10.81
C LEU A 22 -10.79 7.16 -9.40
N ASP A 23 -11.79 7.88 -8.88
CA ASP A 23 -12.46 7.54 -7.62
C ASP A 23 -12.99 6.11 -7.62
N ALA A 24 -13.48 5.64 -8.78
CA ALA A 24 -14.08 4.32 -8.91
C ALA A 24 -13.08 3.19 -9.26
N ARG A 25 -11.90 3.51 -9.82
CA ARG A 25 -11.02 2.51 -10.46
C ARG A 25 -9.54 2.60 -10.08
N ALA A 26 -9.06 3.74 -9.60
CA ALA A 26 -7.65 3.89 -9.26
C ALA A 26 -7.32 3.04 -8.02
N VAL A 27 -6.38 2.11 -8.20
CA VAL A 27 -5.93 1.23 -7.11
C VAL A 27 -4.85 1.91 -6.28
N ALA A 28 -3.87 2.52 -6.93
CA ALA A 28 -2.83 3.32 -6.29
C ALA A 28 -2.21 4.29 -7.29
N TYR A 29 -1.59 5.36 -6.78
CA TYR A 29 -0.86 6.36 -7.57
C TYR A 29 0.64 6.28 -7.23
N ILE A 30 1.51 6.25 -8.24
CA ILE A 30 2.97 6.20 -8.05
C ILE A 30 3.59 7.40 -8.77
N ASN A 31 4.03 8.37 -8.00
CA ASN A 31 4.71 9.57 -8.45
C ASN A 31 6.22 9.41 -8.37
N VAL A 32 6.90 9.94 -9.39
CA VAL A 32 8.34 10.19 -9.34
C VAL A 32 8.54 11.66 -9.61
N ASP A 33 8.97 12.41 -8.59
CA ASP A 33 9.31 13.82 -8.70
C ASP A 33 10.81 14.01 -8.49
N ARG A 34 11.39 15.08 -9.07
CA ARG A 34 12.81 15.45 -8.86
C ARG A 34 13.78 14.27 -9.02
N ALA A 35 13.57 13.41 -10.01
CA ALA A 35 14.51 12.34 -10.30
C ALA A 35 15.89 12.94 -10.64
N GLY A 36 16.92 12.54 -9.91
CA GLY A 36 18.27 13.08 -10.06
C GLY A 36 19.22 12.57 -8.98
N GLU A 37 20.43 13.14 -8.97
CA GLU A 37 21.43 12.84 -7.94
C GLU A 37 21.02 13.46 -6.59
N GLY A 38 21.09 12.67 -5.53
CA GLY A 38 20.74 13.12 -4.18
C GLY A 38 20.30 11.97 -3.29
N GLU A 39 19.84 12.29 -2.09
CA GLU A 39 19.19 11.32 -1.23
C GLU A 39 17.83 10.94 -1.79
N ILE A 40 17.67 9.68 -2.20
CA ILE A 40 16.38 9.14 -2.61
C ILE A 40 15.53 8.91 -1.37
N VAL A 41 14.37 9.54 -1.35
CA VAL A 41 13.36 9.47 -0.30
C VAL A 41 12.06 8.94 -0.92
N MET A 42 11.31 8.18 -0.12
CA MET A 42 9.99 7.71 -0.49
C MET A 42 8.99 8.10 0.60
N THR A 43 7.95 8.83 0.18
CA THR A 43 6.80 9.22 1.02
C THR A 43 5.57 8.52 0.47
N LEU A 44 4.76 7.87 1.30
CA LEU A 44 3.69 7.01 0.82
C LEU A 44 2.58 6.80 1.85
N SER A 45 1.45 6.27 1.38
CA SER A 45 0.38 5.80 2.25
C SER A 45 0.79 4.52 2.99
N PRO A 46 0.52 4.38 4.30
CA PRO A 46 0.94 3.21 5.10
C PRO A 46 0.52 1.85 4.52
N LEU A 47 -0.59 1.81 3.75
CA LEU A 47 -1.02 0.63 2.99
C LEU A 47 0.08 0.03 2.10
N LEU A 48 0.97 0.86 1.53
CA LEU A 48 2.00 0.46 0.58
C LEU A 48 3.39 0.29 1.21
N GLU A 49 3.55 0.61 2.50
CA GLU A 49 4.85 0.64 3.17
C GLU A 49 5.57 -0.71 3.10
N GLN A 50 4.90 -1.80 3.48
CA GLN A 50 5.54 -3.11 3.49
C GLN A 50 6.05 -3.48 2.08
N ARG A 51 5.28 -3.16 1.04
CA ARG A 51 5.64 -3.45 -0.34
C ARG A 51 6.84 -2.62 -0.78
N ALA A 52 6.81 -1.31 -0.50
CA ALA A 52 7.91 -0.39 -0.76
C ALA A 52 9.22 -0.82 -0.08
N LEU A 53 9.18 -1.20 1.19
CA LEU A 53 10.36 -1.69 1.93
C LEU A 53 10.92 -2.96 1.32
N GLN A 54 10.07 -3.91 0.93
CA GLN A 54 10.51 -5.13 0.27
C GLN A 54 11.09 -4.85 -1.12
N THR A 55 10.59 -3.84 -1.83
CA THR A 55 11.13 -3.39 -3.11
C THR A 55 12.49 -2.72 -2.94
N ALA A 56 12.64 -1.81 -1.97
CA ALA A 56 13.91 -1.15 -1.65
C ALA A 56 15.01 -2.13 -1.21
N LYS A 57 14.65 -3.29 -0.65
CA LYS A 57 15.58 -4.40 -0.35
C LYS A 57 16.10 -5.14 -1.58
N LYS A 58 15.43 -5.01 -2.73
CA LYS A 58 15.85 -5.64 -4.00
C LYS A 58 16.59 -4.67 -4.92
N VAL A 59 16.34 -3.37 -4.76
CA VAL A 59 16.92 -2.33 -5.60
C VAL A 59 18.30 -1.93 -5.10
N THR A 60 19.27 -1.92 -6.01
CA THR A 60 20.65 -1.48 -5.75
C THR A 60 20.72 0.01 -5.49
N ALA A 61 21.52 0.41 -4.50
CA ALA A 61 21.76 1.81 -4.19
C ALA A 61 22.63 2.47 -5.28
N PRO A 62 22.29 3.71 -5.71
CA PRO A 62 23.00 4.34 -6.83
C PRO A 62 24.46 4.67 -6.51
N GLN A 63 24.77 5.02 -5.25
CA GLN A 63 26.13 5.35 -4.80
C GLN A 63 26.99 4.11 -4.49
N ASN A 64 26.38 2.95 -4.23
CA ASN A 64 27.10 1.75 -3.82
C ASN A 64 26.41 0.49 -4.33
N ILE A 65 26.99 -0.11 -5.38
CA ILE A 65 26.44 -1.30 -6.03
C ILE A 65 26.38 -2.54 -5.14
N SER A 66 27.18 -2.58 -4.07
CA SER A 66 27.21 -3.69 -3.11
C SER A 66 26.13 -3.56 -2.03
N LYS A 67 25.36 -2.45 -2.02
CA LYS A 67 24.29 -2.18 -1.07
C LYS A 67 22.95 -2.08 -1.78
N THR A 68 21.91 -2.44 -1.03
CA THR A 68 20.52 -2.15 -1.40
C THR A 68 20.16 -0.74 -0.94
N LEU A 69 19.17 -0.13 -1.58
CA LEU A 69 18.65 1.16 -1.14
C LEU A 69 18.15 1.09 0.32
N TYR A 70 17.48 -0.01 0.67
CA TYR A 70 17.04 -0.26 2.05
C TYR A 70 18.20 -0.31 3.06
N SER A 71 19.30 -1.02 2.75
CA SER A 71 20.45 -1.09 3.66
C SER A 71 21.11 0.26 3.88
N MET A 72 21.18 1.10 2.83
CA MET A 72 21.67 2.47 2.99
C MET A 72 20.78 3.32 3.88
N TRP A 73 19.45 3.26 3.68
CA TRP A 73 18.51 3.96 4.55
C TRP A 73 18.63 3.53 6.01
N LYS A 74 18.76 2.23 6.26
CA LYS A 74 18.93 1.68 7.61
C LYS A 74 20.21 2.13 8.29
N GLU A 75 21.33 2.16 7.57
CA GLU A 75 22.60 2.66 8.09
C GLU A 75 22.52 4.14 8.45
N LYS A 76 21.95 4.95 7.55
CA LYS A 76 21.76 6.38 7.78
C LYS A 76 20.87 6.65 8.99
N ASP A 77 19.78 5.91 9.14
CA ASP A 77 18.88 6.00 10.29
C ASP A 77 19.59 5.68 11.61
N SER A 78 20.37 4.59 11.61
CA SER A 78 21.19 4.18 12.78
C SER A 78 22.22 5.24 13.18
N GLN A 79 22.70 6.04 12.22
CA GLN A 79 23.64 7.15 12.45
C GLN A 79 22.97 8.46 12.87
N GLN A 80 21.66 8.60 12.64
CA GLN A 80 20.91 9.83 12.88
C GLN A 80 19.94 9.75 14.07
N ALA A 81 20.11 8.79 14.99
CA ALA A 81 19.25 8.56 16.16
C ALA A 81 18.87 9.87 16.89
N GLY A 82 17.71 10.44 16.53
CA GLY A 82 17.24 11.76 16.99
C GLY A 82 16.64 12.67 15.90
N ASN A 83 16.97 12.48 14.62
CA ASN A 83 16.38 13.20 13.47
C ASN A 83 15.47 12.28 12.63
N GLN A 84 14.51 12.87 11.89
CA GLN A 84 13.50 12.15 11.10
C GLN A 84 14.14 11.07 10.21
N SER A 85 13.81 9.81 10.49
CA SER A 85 14.34 8.68 9.74
C SER A 85 13.67 8.56 8.37
N ASN A 86 14.41 8.13 7.33
CA ASN A 86 13.78 7.77 6.05
C ASN A 86 12.79 6.61 6.20
N LEU A 87 12.92 5.80 7.27
CA LEU A 87 11.95 4.78 7.66
C LEU A 87 10.69 5.38 8.35
N SER A 88 10.74 6.62 8.82
CA SER A 88 9.58 7.35 9.38
C SER A 88 8.87 8.23 8.35
N LEU A 89 9.49 8.44 7.18
CA LEU A 89 8.87 9.16 6.06
C LEU A 89 7.81 8.33 5.32
N PHE A 90 7.72 7.03 5.65
CA PHE A 90 6.63 6.15 5.23
C PHE A 90 5.28 6.49 5.86
N ASP A 91 5.24 7.40 6.84
CA ASP A 91 4.02 7.87 7.51
C ASP A 91 3.53 9.23 7.00
N ARG A 92 4.08 9.73 5.88
CA ARG A 92 3.71 11.02 5.30
C ARG A 92 3.40 10.89 3.82
N ALA A 93 2.25 11.43 3.42
CA ALA A 93 1.94 11.66 2.02
C ALA A 93 2.87 12.75 1.45
N GLY A 94 3.59 12.44 0.37
CA GLY A 94 4.41 13.41 -0.34
C GLY A 94 3.56 14.49 -1.01
N ARG A 95 4.17 15.61 -1.41
CA ARG A 95 3.42 16.66 -2.14
C ARG A 95 2.82 16.13 -3.44
N GLY A 96 3.45 15.14 -4.07
CA GLY A 96 2.93 14.45 -5.25
C GLY A 96 1.63 13.68 -4.99
N CYS A 97 1.37 13.29 -3.74
CA CYS A 97 0.21 12.49 -3.34
C CYS A 97 -1.06 13.32 -3.06
N PHE A 98 -0.96 14.65 -2.96
CA PHE A 98 -2.04 15.48 -2.42
C PHE A 98 -3.38 15.30 -3.13
N ALA A 99 -3.38 15.28 -4.47
CA ALA A 99 -4.63 15.19 -5.23
C ALA A 99 -5.26 13.79 -5.21
N PHE A 100 -4.50 12.75 -4.91
CA PHE A 100 -4.97 11.36 -4.96
C PHE A 100 -5.37 10.86 -3.57
N GLU A 101 -4.50 11.05 -2.59
CA GLU A 101 -4.71 10.56 -1.24
C GLU A 101 -5.76 11.41 -0.50
N TYR A 102 -5.65 12.75 -0.55
CA TYR A 102 -6.52 13.62 0.25
C TYR A 102 -7.84 13.97 -0.42
N ARG A 103 -7.92 13.96 -1.76
CA ARG A 103 -9.17 14.32 -2.45
C ARG A 103 -10.06 13.13 -2.76
N ILE A 104 -9.45 11.98 -3.08
CA ILE A 104 -10.18 10.84 -3.63
C ILE A 104 -9.85 9.50 -2.95
N GLY A 105 -9.01 9.52 -1.90
CA GLY A 105 -8.73 8.34 -1.08
C GLY A 105 -7.89 7.26 -1.75
N VAL A 106 -7.14 7.60 -2.80
CA VAL A 106 -6.29 6.65 -3.53
C VAL A 106 -4.92 6.56 -2.85
N PRO A 107 -4.47 5.35 -2.43
CA PRO A 107 -3.15 5.14 -1.85
C PRO A 107 -2.05 5.62 -2.78
N CYS A 108 -1.02 6.27 -2.24
CA CYS A 108 0.00 6.92 -3.03
C CYS A 108 1.41 6.52 -2.62
N VAL A 109 2.33 6.58 -3.58
CA VAL A 109 3.79 6.57 -3.38
C VAL A 109 4.37 7.77 -4.12
N ASP A 110 5.22 8.54 -3.48
CA ASP A 110 5.96 9.66 -4.06
C ASP A 110 7.45 9.44 -3.81
N ILE A 111 8.20 9.30 -4.88
CA ILE A 111 9.64 9.01 -4.88
C ILE A 111 10.36 10.26 -5.38
N ALA A 112 11.30 10.78 -4.59
CA ALA A 112 12.06 11.97 -4.96
C ALA A 112 13.50 11.95 -4.47
N ALA A 113 14.37 12.71 -5.12
CA ALA A 113 15.72 12.97 -4.64
C ALA A 113 15.80 14.35 -3.97
N PHE A 114 16.48 14.42 -2.83
CA PHE A 114 16.78 15.66 -2.12
C PHE A 114 18.29 15.81 -1.97
N GLN A 115 18.80 17.01 -2.27
CA GLN A 115 20.20 17.31 -1.96
C GLN A 115 20.34 17.67 -0.48
N PRO A 116 21.47 17.34 0.18
CA PRO A 116 21.65 17.57 1.61
C PRO A 116 21.49 19.02 2.07
N ASP A 117 21.68 19.99 1.17
CA ASP A 117 21.62 21.42 1.41
C ASP A 117 20.30 22.08 0.97
N GLN A 118 19.42 21.36 0.26
CA GLN A 118 18.13 21.89 -0.20
C GLN A 118 17.04 21.66 0.85
N THR A 119 17.01 22.55 1.84
CA THR A 119 15.89 22.69 2.78
C THR A 119 14.67 23.38 2.15
N SER A 120 14.84 24.03 0.99
CA SER A 120 13.76 24.72 0.27
C SER A 120 13.14 23.81 -0.79
N GLY A 121 11.80 23.79 -0.86
CA GLY A 121 11.03 22.96 -1.80
C GLY A 121 11.18 23.33 -3.29
N ASN A 122 12.23 24.07 -3.67
CA ASN A 122 12.46 24.54 -5.02
C ASN A 122 13.03 23.43 -5.90
N TYR A 123 12.57 23.36 -7.16
CA TYR A 123 13.23 22.54 -8.17
C TYR A 123 14.64 23.08 -8.38
N PRO A 124 15.65 22.21 -8.61
CA PRO A 124 16.95 22.69 -9.04
C PRO A 124 16.76 23.56 -10.29
N ALA A 125 17.21 24.82 -10.21
CA ALA A 125 17.08 25.81 -11.28
C ALA A 125 17.77 25.37 -12.58
N HIS A 126 18.62 24.34 -12.50
CA HIS A 126 19.35 23.78 -13.61
C HIS A 126 19.19 22.25 -13.66
N ILE A 127 18.47 21.76 -14.67
CA ILE A 127 18.62 20.38 -15.14
C ILE A 127 19.93 20.34 -15.94
N PRO A 128 20.92 19.51 -15.58
CA PRO A 128 22.16 19.41 -16.34
C PRO A 128 21.88 19.02 -17.79
N ARG A 129 22.43 19.76 -18.77
CA ARG A 129 22.29 19.44 -20.21
C ARG A 129 22.98 18.12 -20.60
N ARG A 130 23.81 17.55 -19.71
CA ARG A 130 24.48 16.26 -19.88
C ARG A 130 24.37 15.48 -18.58
N HIS A 131 23.95 14.22 -18.68
CA HIS A 131 23.87 13.30 -17.56
C HIS A 131 25.23 12.60 -17.40
N SER A 132 25.73 12.56 -16.18
CA SER A 132 26.95 11.82 -15.86
C SER A 132 26.64 10.32 -15.79
N SER A 133 27.67 9.47 -15.82
CA SER A 133 27.51 8.04 -15.50
C SER A 133 26.93 7.82 -14.10
N GLU A 134 27.13 8.78 -13.19
CA GLU A 134 26.57 8.75 -11.85
C GLU A 134 25.07 9.08 -11.87
N THR A 135 24.66 10.13 -12.59
CA THR A 135 23.23 10.48 -12.77
C THR A 135 22.42 9.31 -13.34
N ILE A 136 23.00 8.54 -14.28
CA ILE A 136 22.36 7.37 -14.88
C ILE A 136 22.06 6.29 -13.82
N LYS A 137 22.94 6.09 -12.83
CA LYS A 137 22.69 5.12 -11.73
C LYS A 137 21.48 5.53 -10.90
N TYR A 138 21.31 6.83 -10.61
CA TYR A 138 20.13 7.33 -9.92
C TYR A 138 18.86 7.08 -10.73
N TYR A 139 18.85 7.44 -12.02
CA TYR A 139 17.68 7.17 -12.88
C TYR A 139 17.36 5.69 -12.97
N LEU A 140 18.37 4.82 -13.01
CA LEU A 140 18.17 3.38 -12.95
C LEU A 140 17.49 2.97 -11.64
N THR A 141 17.96 3.46 -10.49
CA THR A 141 17.32 3.19 -9.19
C THR A 141 15.86 3.70 -9.15
N PHE A 142 15.59 4.92 -9.62
CA PHE A 142 14.22 5.46 -9.72
C PHE A 142 13.32 4.59 -10.60
N ALA A 143 13.80 4.21 -11.79
CA ALA A 143 13.07 3.38 -12.72
C ALA A 143 12.79 1.99 -12.12
N GLN A 144 13.77 1.39 -11.45
CA GLN A 144 13.61 0.10 -10.77
C GLN A 144 12.58 0.16 -9.65
N LEU A 145 12.59 1.20 -8.81
CA LEU A 145 11.57 1.38 -7.77
C LEU A 145 10.17 1.55 -8.37
N TRP A 146 10.02 2.45 -9.34
CA TRP A 146 8.74 2.75 -9.97
C TRP A 146 8.17 1.53 -10.71
N LEU A 147 8.98 0.86 -11.53
CA LEU A 147 8.57 -0.34 -12.26
C LEU A 147 8.23 -1.49 -11.32
N GLN A 148 9.07 -1.78 -10.33
CA GLN A 148 8.81 -2.89 -9.41
C GLN A 148 7.54 -2.65 -8.60
N MET A 149 7.32 -1.44 -8.09
CA MET A 149 6.08 -1.09 -7.38
C MET A 149 4.87 -1.18 -8.30
N GLY A 150 4.98 -0.67 -9.53
CA GLY A 150 3.93 -0.76 -10.54
C GLY A 150 3.56 -2.21 -10.86
N PHE A 151 4.54 -3.07 -11.09
CA PHE A 151 4.31 -4.50 -11.33
C PHE A 151 3.72 -5.21 -10.13
N ASP A 152 4.20 -4.92 -8.92
CA ASP A 152 3.66 -5.53 -7.70
C ASP A 152 2.20 -5.12 -7.49
N ILE A 153 1.82 -3.87 -7.77
CA ILE A 153 0.45 -3.38 -7.60
C ILE A 153 -0.47 -3.89 -8.70
N ALA A 154 -0.04 -3.81 -9.97
CA ALA A 154 -0.87 -4.15 -11.12
C ALA A 154 -0.95 -5.66 -11.39
N GLY A 155 0.11 -6.40 -11.07
CA GLY A 155 0.28 -7.81 -11.40
C GLY A 155 -0.13 -8.77 -10.29
N SER A 156 -0.41 -8.29 -9.08
CA SER A 156 -0.80 -9.16 -7.98
C SER A 156 -2.30 -9.48 -8.03
N VAL A 157 -2.65 -10.75 -7.78
CA VAL A 157 -4.05 -11.22 -7.66
C VAL A 157 -4.75 -10.50 -6.49
N PHE A 158 -4.04 -10.36 -5.37
CA PHE A 158 -4.43 -9.50 -4.26
C PHE A 158 -3.55 -8.26 -4.26
N THR A 159 -4.15 -7.08 -4.22
CA THR A 159 -3.40 -5.82 -4.09
C THR A 159 -2.45 -5.92 -2.88
N PRO A 160 -1.17 -5.54 -3.01
CA PRO A 160 -0.15 -5.73 -1.98
C PRO A 160 -0.28 -4.72 -0.83
N PHE A 161 -1.51 -4.46 -0.38
CA PHE A 161 -1.83 -3.56 0.70
C PHE A 161 -1.70 -4.26 2.04
N ASN A 162 -1.10 -3.55 3.00
CA ASN A 162 -1.09 -3.96 4.39
C ASN A 162 -2.04 -3.06 5.19
N VAL A 163 -3.25 -3.56 5.45
CA VAL A 163 -4.25 -2.80 6.21
C VAL A 163 -3.91 -2.68 7.70
N VAL A 164 -3.05 -3.57 8.22
CA VAL A 164 -2.55 -3.50 9.60
C VAL A 164 -1.67 -2.28 9.76
N ARG A 165 -0.79 -2.00 8.78
CA ARG A 165 0.04 -0.78 8.77
C ARG A 165 -0.80 0.49 8.75
N GLN A 166 -1.88 0.50 7.97
CA GLN A 166 -2.80 1.62 7.95
C GLN A 166 -3.48 1.84 9.32
N ALA A 167 -3.95 0.77 9.96
CA ALA A 167 -4.53 0.86 11.30
C ALA A 167 -3.49 1.34 12.34
N GLU A 168 -2.26 0.83 12.28
CA GLU A 168 -1.16 1.25 13.16
C GLU A 168 -0.83 2.74 13.00
N ALA A 169 -0.83 3.25 11.77
CA ALA A 169 -0.63 4.66 11.49
C ALA A 169 -1.77 5.53 12.07
N ILE A 170 -3.03 5.10 11.92
CA ILE A 170 -4.19 5.82 12.46
C ILE A 170 -4.14 5.85 14.00
N CYS A 171 -3.81 4.73 14.64
CA CYS A 171 -3.63 4.67 16.11
C CYS A 171 -2.56 5.68 16.56
N ARG A 172 -1.39 5.70 15.90
CA ARG A 172 -0.31 6.65 16.22
C ARG A 172 -0.75 8.11 16.07
N LEU A 173 -1.54 8.44 15.04
CA LEU A 173 -2.08 9.80 14.88
C LEU A 173 -3.01 10.20 16.03
N VAL A 174 -3.82 9.28 16.54
CA VAL A 174 -4.69 9.52 17.70
C VAL A 174 -3.87 9.68 18.98
N ASP A 175 -2.84 8.86 19.18
CA ASP A 175 -1.91 8.98 20.31
C ASP A 175 -1.18 10.32 20.29
N ASP A 176 -0.65 10.72 19.13
CA ASP A 176 0.02 12.02 18.93
C ASP A 176 -0.92 13.19 19.23
N LEU A 177 -2.18 13.12 18.78
CA LEU A 177 -3.21 14.11 19.07
C LEU A 177 -3.50 14.18 20.57
N SER A 178 -3.65 13.03 21.23
CA SER A 178 -3.88 12.92 22.68
C SER A 178 -2.76 13.56 23.49
N VAL A 179 -1.50 13.25 23.14
CA VAL A 179 -0.32 13.81 23.81
C VAL A 179 -0.21 15.31 23.56
N LYS A 180 -0.28 15.74 22.30
CA LYS A 180 -0.05 17.13 21.87
C LYS A 180 -1.09 18.10 22.44
N TYR A 181 -2.35 17.68 22.55
CA TYR A 181 -3.45 18.54 22.99
C TYR A 181 -3.96 18.19 24.39
N SER A 182 -3.22 17.38 25.16
CA SER A 182 -3.62 16.86 26.47
C SER A 182 -4.12 17.93 27.44
N SER A 183 -3.45 19.08 27.54
CA SER A 183 -3.85 20.20 28.41
C SER A 183 -5.18 20.81 27.96
N LEU A 184 -5.31 21.14 26.67
CA LEU A 184 -6.51 21.74 26.09
C LEU A 184 -7.73 20.83 26.20
N LEU A 185 -7.56 19.53 25.95
CA LEU A 185 -8.63 18.54 26.08
C LEU A 185 -9.13 18.48 27.54
N ARG A 186 -8.21 18.43 28.51
CA ARG A 186 -8.56 18.41 29.95
C ARG A 186 -9.24 19.69 30.39
N THR A 187 -8.70 20.86 30.04
CA THR A 187 -9.28 22.16 30.41
C THR A 187 -10.70 22.34 29.89
N ASN A 188 -11.00 21.78 28.71
CA ASN A 188 -12.33 21.89 28.09
C ASN A 188 -13.23 20.67 28.36
N ASN A 189 -12.83 19.75 29.24
CA ASN A 189 -13.56 18.52 29.56
C ASN A 189 -13.91 17.66 28.31
N ILE A 190 -13.00 17.61 27.35
CA ILE A 190 -13.12 16.81 26.12
C ILE A 190 -12.36 15.50 26.31
N THR A 191 -13.03 14.38 26.11
CA THR A 191 -12.42 13.03 26.11
C THR A 191 -12.25 12.52 24.68
N LEU A 192 -11.19 11.74 24.46
CA LEU A 192 -10.94 11.01 23.21
C LEU A 192 -11.27 9.52 23.31
N GLU A 193 -11.90 9.09 24.40
CA GLU A 193 -12.16 7.66 24.69
C GLU A 193 -12.87 6.94 23.53
N PHE A 194 -13.94 7.53 22.97
CA PHE A 194 -14.64 6.95 21.84
C PHE A 194 -13.76 6.83 20.59
N LEU A 195 -12.89 7.82 20.34
CA LEU A 195 -11.96 7.80 19.22
C LEU A 195 -10.91 6.71 19.40
N ILE A 196 -10.33 6.61 20.60
CA ILE A 196 -9.35 5.58 20.96
C ILE A 196 -9.95 4.17 20.84
N ASN A 197 -11.18 3.97 21.34
CA ASN A 197 -11.87 2.69 21.24
C ASN A 197 -12.12 2.32 19.77
N ALA A 198 -12.54 3.27 18.94
CA ALA A 198 -12.75 3.04 17.51
C ALA A 198 -11.45 2.65 16.78
N THR A 199 -10.31 3.28 17.11
CA THR A 199 -9.03 2.91 16.49
C THR A 199 -8.51 1.55 16.96
N GLN A 200 -8.76 1.18 18.22
CA GLN A 200 -8.44 -0.16 18.73
C GLN A 200 -9.30 -1.24 18.05
N GLU A 201 -10.58 -0.98 17.84
CA GLU A 201 -11.47 -1.87 17.09
C GLU A 201 -10.99 -2.02 15.63
N LEU A 202 -10.66 -0.91 14.97
CA LEU A 202 -10.07 -0.90 13.63
C LEU A 202 -8.81 -1.76 13.56
N GLN A 203 -7.91 -1.62 14.54
CA GLN A 203 -6.68 -2.41 14.63
C GLN A 203 -6.97 -3.92 14.77
N ALA A 204 -7.94 -4.28 15.61
CA ALA A 204 -8.34 -5.68 15.79
C ALA A 204 -8.92 -6.27 14.50
N VAL A 205 -9.81 -5.54 13.82
CA VAL A 205 -10.43 -5.95 12.56
C VAL A 205 -9.40 -6.04 11.43
N ALA A 206 -8.48 -5.08 11.32
CA ALA A 206 -7.40 -5.09 10.33
C ALA A 206 -6.49 -6.33 10.51
N ASN A 207 -6.14 -6.65 11.76
CA ASN A 207 -5.36 -7.85 12.08
C ASN A 207 -6.08 -9.15 11.72
N GLU A 208 -7.39 -9.23 11.94
CA GLU A 208 -8.18 -10.39 11.52
C GLU A 208 -8.27 -10.49 9.99
N PHE A 209 -8.55 -9.38 9.31
CA PHE A 209 -8.62 -9.32 7.86
C PHE A 209 -7.30 -9.78 7.21
N GLN A 210 -6.16 -9.24 7.64
CA GLN A 210 -4.87 -9.59 7.08
C GLN A 210 -4.49 -11.06 7.33
N ARG A 211 -4.85 -11.62 8.50
CA ARG A 211 -4.69 -13.06 8.78
C ARG A 211 -5.53 -13.91 7.83
N ASN A 212 -6.79 -13.54 7.63
CA ASN A 212 -7.71 -14.25 6.73
C ASN A 212 -7.24 -14.22 5.28
N LEU A 213 -6.71 -13.09 4.81
CA LEU A 213 -6.12 -12.97 3.47
C LEU A 213 -4.95 -13.95 3.26
N LYS A 214 -4.03 -14.04 4.21
CA LYS A 214 -2.89 -14.99 4.14
C LYS A 214 -3.35 -16.45 4.02
N THR A 215 -4.49 -16.80 4.62
CA THR A 215 -5.05 -18.15 4.48
C THR A 215 -5.77 -18.42 3.15
N GLN A 216 -6.14 -17.37 2.41
CA GLN A 216 -6.77 -17.47 1.08
C GLN A 216 -5.76 -17.47 -0.08
N ASP A 217 -4.53 -16.99 0.16
CA ASP A 217 -3.44 -16.88 -0.82
C ASP A 217 -3.10 -18.20 -1.54
N ASN A 218 -3.40 -19.35 -0.93
CA ASN A 218 -3.13 -20.66 -1.53
C ASN A 218 -4.17 -21.13 -2.57
N LYS A 219 -5.23 -20.36 -2.90
CA LYS A 219 -6.27 -20.74 -3.86
C LYS A 219 -6.74 -19.57 -4.71
N GLU A 220 -6.00 -19.32 -5.79
CA GLU A 220 -6.16 -18.13 -6.64
C GLU A 220 -7.43 -18.15 -7.50
N HIS A 221 -7.93 -19.33 -7.88
CA HIS A 221 -9.11 -19.44 -8.76
C HIS A 221 -10.33 -19.98 -8.01
N VAL A 222 -11.33 -19.11 -7.81
CA VAL A 222 -12.55 -19.42 -7.03
C VAL A 222 -13.40 -20.55 -7.63
N VAL A 223 -13.35 -20.76 -8.95
CA VAL A 223 -14.02 -21.87 -9.65
C VAL A 223 -13.13 -23.12 -9.81
N PHE A 224 -11.88 -22.96 -10.25
CA PHE A 224 -11.00 -24.05 -10.67
C PHE A 224 -9.69 -24.03 -9.88
N SER A 225 -9.72 -24.56 -8.66
CA SER A 225 -8.51 -24.78 -7.86
C SER A 225 -8.67 -26.07 -7.04
N PRO A 226 -7.58 -26.80 -6.72
CA PRO A 226 -7.68 -28.05 -5.96
C PRO A 226 -8.29 -27.83 -4.56
N THR A 227 -9.11 -28.78 -4.10
CA THR A 227 -9.59 -28.83 -2.71
C THR A 227 -8.49 -29.32 -1.76
N TYR A 228 -8.54 -28.91 -0.48
CA TYR A 228 -7.55 -29.31 0.54
C TYR A 228 -7.71 -30.78 0.93
N PHE A 229 -8.95 -31.27 0.99
CA PHE A 229 -9.27 -32.58 1.54
C PHE A 229 -9.32 -33.70 0.51
N LYS A 230 -9.47 -33.36 -0.78
CA LYS A 230 -9.39 -34.30 -1.90
C LYS A 230 -8.71 -33.63 -3.07
N SER A 231 -7.55 -34.12 -3.50
CA SER A 231 -6.93 -33.66 -4.75
C SER A 231 -7.56 -34.39 -5.95
N GLU A 232 -8.88 -34.33 -6.09
CA GLU A 232 -9.51 -34.77 -7.33
C GLU A 232 -9.30 -33.66 -8.36
N ALA A 233 -8.80 -34.03 -9.55
CA ALA A 233 -8.36 -33.09 -10.59
C ALA A 233 -9.48 -32.18 -11.16
N TYR A 234 -10.72 -32.29 -10.65
CA TYR A 234 -11.91 -31.66 -11.21
C TYR A 234 -12.85 -31.03 -10.18
N THR A 235 -12.41 -30.83 -8.93
CA THR A 235 -13.28 -30.21 -7.92
C THR A 235 -13.53 -28.74 -8.24
N LYS A 236 -14.80 -28.38 -8.45
CA LYS A 236 -15.24 -27.01 -8.70
C LYS A 236 -15.53 -26.32 -7.37
N PHE A 237 -15.28 -25.02 -7.32
CA PHE A 237 -15.55 -24.18 -6.15
C PHE A 237 -14.88 -24.67 -4.86
N PRO A 238 -13.54 -24.77 -4.83
CA PRO A 238 -12.83 -25.42 -3.74
C PRO A 238 -13.09 -24.77 -2.37
N GLY A 239 -13.22 -23.45 -2.31
CA GLY A 239 -13.55 -22.75 -1.07
C GLY A 239 -14.88 -23.23 -0.47
N ILE A 240 -15.90 -23.44 -1.30
CA ILE A 240 -17.20 -23.98 -0.88
C ILE A 240 -17.02 -25.42 -0.43
N MET A 241 -16.41 -26.27 -1.26
CA MET A 241 -16.27 -27.71 -0.99
C MET A 241 -15.46 -27.99 0.28
N ASP A 242 -14.35 -27.29 0.49
CA ASP A 242 -13.54 -27.43 1.70
C ASP A 242 -14.30 -26.97 2.95
N SER A 243 -15.06 -25.86 2.84
CA SER A 243 -15.86 -25.38 3.96
C SER A 243 -17.01 -26.34 4.30
N PHE A 244 -17.63 -26.97 3.30
CA PHE A 244 -18.65 -28.00 3.48
C PHE A 244 -18.07 -29.24 4.16
N TYR A 245 -16.90 -29.70 3.71
CA TYR A 245 -16.22 -30.84 4.31
C TYR A 245 -15.97 -30.61 5.80
N ILE A 246 -15.36 -29.45 6.15
CA ILE A 246 -15.10 -29.07 7.54
C ILE A 246 -16.39 -28.98 8.36
N ALA A 247 -17.43 -28.32 7.82
CA ALA A 247 -18.70 -28.14 8.52
C ALA A 247 -19.42 -29.47 8.76
N ASN A 248 -19.35 -30.39 7.80
CA ASN A 248 -19.94 -31.72 7.89
C ASN A 248 -19.20 -32.62 8.89
N GLU A 249 -17.87 -32.52 8.97
CA GLU A 249 -17.08 -33.28 9.96
C GLU A 249 -17.22 -32.73 11.39
N GLN A 250 -17.22 -31.41 11.57
CA GLN A 250 -17.19 -30.80 12.91
C GLN A 250 -18.58 -30.53 13.48
N GLY A 251 -19.61 -30.41 12.64
CA GLY A 251 -21.00 -30.21 13.05
C GLY A 251 -21.31 -28.88 13.78
N LYS A 252 -20.38 -27.92 13.86
CA LYS A 252 -20.59 -26.68 14.63
C LYS A 252 -21.30 -25.64 13.77
N LYS A 253 -22.25 -24.90 14.38
CA LYS A 253 -23.00 -23.82 13.72
C LYS A 253 -22.10 -22.73 13.10
N LYS A 254 -20.95 -22.44 13.72
CA LYS A 254 -19.97 -21.46 13.21
C LYS A 254 -19.30 -21.90 11.90
N ASP A 255 -19.18 -23.20 11.64
CA ASP A 255 -18.52 -23.72 10.45
C ASP A 255 -19.44 -23.59 9.23
N TRP A 256 -20.76 -23.65 9.43
CA TRP A 256 -21.76 -23.33 8.40
C TRP A 256 -21.78 -21.84 8.00
N GLN A 257 -21.40 -20.93 8.90
CA GLN A 257 -21.19 -19.52 8.53
C GLN A 257 -20.00 -19.36 7.56
N ARG A 258 -18.97 -20.21 7.68
CA ARG A 258 -17.85 -20.24 6.73
C ARG A 258 -18.30 -20.69 5.34
N VAL A 259 -19.23 -21.65 5.26
CA VAL A 259 -19.84 -22.08 3.99
C VAL A 259 -20.56 -20.91 3.32
N GLN A 260 -21.42 -20.20 4.06
CA GLN A 260 -22.12 -19.03 3.55
C GLN A 260 -21.14 -17.95 3.05
N LYS A 261 -20.05 -17.70 3.78
CA LYS A 261 -19.00 -16.75 3.37
C LYS A 261 -18.35 -17.15 2.05
N GLN A 262 -18.03 -18.43 1.85
CA GLN A 262 -17.41 -18.92 0.61
C GLN A 262 -18.37 -18.85 -0.59
N ILE A 263 -19.66 -19.11 -0.37
CA ILE A 263 -20.70 -18.89 -1.39
C ILE A 263 -20.75 -17.41 -1.80
N SER A 264 -20.74 -16.48 -0.85
CA SER A 264 -20.73 -15.04 -1.13
C SER A 264 -19.50 -14.60 -1.94
N VAL A 265 -18.32 -15.16 -1.67
CA VAL A 265 -17.09 -14.90 -2.45
C VAL A 265 -17.27 -15.33 -3.90
N VAL A 266 -17.81 -16.54 -4.14
CA VAL A 266 -18.07 -17.04 -5.50
C VAL A 266 -19.12 -16.18 -6.21
N ILE A 267 -20.21 -15.82 -5.53
CA ILE A 267 -21.26 -14.94 -6.09
C ILE A 267 -20.65 -13.60 -6.50
N GLN A 268 -19.81 -13.01 -5.64
CA GLN A 268 -19.17 -11.73 -5.93
C GLN A 268 -18.25 -11.84 -7.15
N ALA A 269 -17.44 -12.91 -7.24
CA ALA A 269 -16.57 -13.13 -8.39
C ALA A 269 -17.37 -13.29 -9.69
N ILE A 270 -18.46 -14.06 -9.67
CA ILE A 270 -19.36 -14.21 -10.83
C ILE A 270 -20.01 -12.87 -11.19
N ARG A 271 -20.50 -12.10 -10.20
CA ARG A 271 -21.08 -10.77 -10.44
C ARG A 271 -20.06 -9.82 -11.05
N SER A 272 -18.82 -9.82 -10.58
CA SER A 272 -17.73 -9.05 -11.18
C SER A 272 -17.47 -9.46 -12.62
N ALA A 273 -17.40 -10.76 -12.91
CA ALA A 273 -17.26 -11.27 -14.28
C ALA A 273 -18.44 -10.84 -15.18
N ILE A 274 -19.67 -10.93 -14.69
CA ILE A 274 -20.87 -10.45 -15.39
C ILE A 274 -20.75 -8.95 -15.69
N THR A 275 -20.36 -8.14 -14.70
CA THR A 275 -20.18 -6.69 -14.89
C THR A 275 -19.11 -6.38 -15.94
N ILE A 276 -18.04 -7.16 -16.01
CA ILE A 276 -16.98 -7.01 -17.02
C ILE A 276 -17.46 -7.39 -18.42
N LEU A 277 -18.31 -8.41 -18.53
CA LEU A 277 -18.79 -8.95 -19.82
C LEU A 277 -20.04 -8.23 -20.33
N ARG A 278 -20.71 -7.43 -19.50
CA ARG A 278 -21.82 -6.59 -19.95
C ARG A 278 -21.27 -5.52 -20.91
N PRO A 279 -21.91 -5.35 -22.08
CA PRO A 279 -21.54 -4.32 -23.05
C PRO A 279 -21.75 -2.90 -22.49
#